data_AF-A0AAW4Q1A9-F1
#
_entry.id   AF-A0AAW4Q1A9-F1
#
_cell.length_a   1.000
_cell.length_b   1.000
_cell.length_c   1.000
_cell.angle_alpha   90.00
_cell.angle_beta   90.00
_cell.angle_gamma   90.00
#
_symmetry.space_group_name_H-M   'P 1'
#
loop_
_entity.id
_entity.type
_entity.pdbx_description
1 polymer ?
#
loop_
_entity_poly.entity_id
_entity_poly.type
_entity_poly.pdbx_seq_one_letter_code
_entity_poly.pdbx_strand_id
1 'polypeptide(L)' 'MSGLSVADANGFVYEPVRGPKRKVEFRERSDEGFERIEAVWTGCNWRVTGREVVLTMRRI' A
#
# COMPACT_ATOMS: atom_id res chain seq x y z
N MET A 1 8.09 11.72 17.96
CA MET A 1 8.71 11.11 16.77
C MET A 1 9.09 9.70 17.13
N SER A 2 8.27 8.72 16.74
CA SER A 2 8.59 7.30 16.93
C SER A 2 8.96 6.76 15.56
N GLY A 3 10.26 6.71 15.31
CA GLY A 3 10.84 6.03 14.16
C GLY A 3 10.73 4.54 14.38
N LEU A 4 9.87 3.90 13.59
CA LEU A 4 10.04 2.52 13.17
C LEU A 4 9.82 2.54 11.66
N SER A 5 10.89 2.34 10.88
CA SER A 5 10.77 2.00 9.45
C SER A 5 10.31 0.55 9.35
N VAL A 6 9.08 0.30 9.79
CA VAL A 6 8.33 -0.87 9.40
C VAL A 6 7.93 -0.55 7.95
N ALA A 7 8.29 -1.38 6.98
CA ALA A 7 7.28 -1.60 5.94
C ALA A 7 6.10 -2.17 6.74
N ASP A 8 5.18 -1.31 7.23
CA ASP A 8 4.07 -1.67 8.10
C ASP A 8 3.55 -3.01 7.61
N ALA A 9 3.43 -4.03 8.46
CA ALA A 9 3.32 -5.44 8.05
C ALA A 9 2.27 -5.74 6.96
N ASN A 10 1.37 -4.79 6.71
CA ASN A 10 0.29 -4.77 5.75
C ASN A 10 0.48 -3.76 4.58
N GLY A 11 1.70 -3.35 4.23
CA GLY A 11 1.91 -2.40 3.12
C GLY A 11 3.34 -1.87 2.95
N PHE A 12 3.54 -1.10 1.88
CA PHE A 12 4.81 -0.43 1.62
C PHE A 12 4.64 0.85 0.80
N VAL A 13 5.63 1.73 0.91
CA VAL A 13 5.74 2.95 0.12
C VAL A 13 7.01 2.85 -0.72
N TYR A 14 6.94 3.24 -1.99
CA TYR A 14 8.09 3.26 -2.88
C TYR A 14 8.11 4.50 -3.78
N GLU A 15 9.31 4.89 -4.18
CA GLU A 15 9.55 6.01 -5.11
C GLU A 15 9.95 5.42 -6.47
N PRO A 16 9.06 5.44 -7.48
CA PRO A 16 9.42 4.95 -8.80
C PRO A 16 10.47 5.87 -9.44
N VAL A 17 11.29 5.32 -10.33
CA VAL A 17 12.30 6.09 -11.10
C VAL A 17 11.68 7.28 -11.85
N ARG A 18 10.41 7.16 -12.24
CA ARG A 18 9.63 8.23 -12.88
C ARG A 18 8.27 8.38 -12.22
N GLY A 19 7.92 9.63 -11.94
CA GLY A 19 6.60 10.01 -11.43
C GLY A 19 6.52 10.08 -9.90
N PRO A 20 5.30 10.31 -9.38
CA PRO A 20 5.06 10.49 -7.95
C PRO A 20 5.27 9.21 -7.14
N LYS A 21 5.57 9.38 -5.85
CA LYS A 21 5.63 8.32 -4.85
C LYS A 21 4.36 7.48 -4.85
N ARG A 22 4.50 6.19 -4.60
CA ARG A 22 3.40 5.22 -4.58
C ARG A 22 3.31 4.52 -3.23
N LYS A 23 2.10 4.13 -2.86
CA LYS A 23 1.79 3.36 -1.66
C LYS A 23 0.94 2.16 -2.05
N VAL A 24 1.26 1.01 -1.48
CA VAL A 24 0.42 -0.19 -1.50
C VAL A 24 0.05 -0.51 -0.06
N GLU A 25 -1.24 -0.65 0.22
CA GLU A 25 -1.77 -1.10 1.50
C GLU A 25 -2.56 -2.39 1.28
N PHE A 26 -2.59 -3.24 2.29
CA PHE A 26 -3.41 -4.43 2.34
C PHE A 26 -4.30 -4.34 3.57
N ARG A 27 -5.60 -4.54 3.41
CA ARG A 27 -6.56 -4.58 4.50
C ARG A 27 -7.19 -5.94 4.59
N GLU A 28 -7.17 -6.54 5.77
CA GLU A 28 -7.87 -7.81 6.01
C GLU A 28 -9.36 -7.66 5.72
N ARG A 29 -9.93 -8.70 5.12
CA ARG A 29 -11.36 -8.84 4.91
C ARG A 29 -11.89 -10.01 5.74
N SER A 30 -13.20 -10.03 5.96
CA SER A 30 -13.86 -11.10 6.71
C SER A 30 -13.93 -12.43 5.95
N ASP A 31 -13.70 -12.43 4.63
CA ASP A 31 -13.76 -13.58 3.73
C ASP A 31 -12.38 -14.22 3.48
N GLU A 32 -11.50 -14.20 4.49
CA GLU A 32 -10.13 -14.74 4.45
C GLU A 32 -9.20 -14.11 3.39
N GLY A 33 -9.64 -13.07 2.69
CA GLY A 33 -8.87 -12.32 1.71
C GLY A 33 -8.36 -10.96 2.22
N PHE A 34 -7.65 -10.25 1.35
CA PHE A 34 -7.18 -8.90 1.60
C PHE A 34 -7.64 -7.95 0.49
N GLU A 35 -8.03 -6.73 0.85
CA GLU A 35 -8.16 -5.63 -0.10
C GLU A 35 -6.78 -4.97 -0.27
N ARG A 36 -6.17 -5.15 -1.45
CA ARG A 36 -4.97 -4.43 -1.87
C ARG A 36 -5.40 -3.07 -2.42
N ILE A 37 -4.90 -2.00 -1.84
CA ILE A 37 -5.19 -0.62 -2.20
C ILE A 37 -3.91 0.04 -2.70
N GLU A 38 -3.96 0.54 -3.93
CA GLU A 38 -2.88 1.31 -4.52
C GLU A 38 -3.21 2.80 -4.47
N ALA A 39 -2.23 3.61 -4.07
CA ALA A 39 -2.36 5.05 -4.04
C ALA A 39 -1.11 5.77 -4.56
N VAL A 40 -1.33 6.96 -5.12
CA VAL A 40 -0.31 7.86 -5.62
C VAL A 40 -0.27 9.13 -4.77
N TRP A 41 0.93 9.63 -4.47
CA TRP A 41 1.10 10.90 -3.77
C TRP A 41 0.82 12.08 -4.70
N THR A 42 -0.08 12.98 -4.29
CA THR A 42 -0.46 14.16 -5.08
C THR A 42 0.34 15.41 -4.73
N GLY A 43 1.24 15.35 -3.75
CA GLY A 43 1.90 16.52 -3.15
C GLY A 43 1.32 16.92 -1.79
N CYS A 44 0.03 16.63 -1.55
CA CYS A 44 -0.64 16.95 -0.28
C CYS A 44 -1.25 15.72 0.39
N ASN A 45 -1.70 14.75 -0.39
CA ASN A 45 -2.38 13.57 0.12
C ASN A 45 -2.13 12.34 -0.77
N TRP A 46 -2.45 11.18 -0.25
CA TRP A 46 -2.55 9.96 -1.06
C TRP A 46 -3.88 9.98 -1.81
N ARG A 47 -3.84 9.69 -3.11
CA ARG A 47 -5.02 9.47 -3.95
C ARG A 47 -5.05 8.00 -4.33
N VAL A 48 -6.11 7.29 -3.94
CA VAL A 48 -6.33 5.89 -4.35
C VAL A 48 -6.50 5.83 -5.86
N THR A 49 -5.76 4.93 -6.49
CA THR A 49 -5.79 4.68 -7.95
C THR A 49 -6.20 3.25 -8.29
N GLY A 50 -6.14 2.32 -7.35
CA GLY A 50 -6.50 0.93 -7.57
C GLY A 50 -6.98 0.25 -6.30
N ARG A 51 -7.89 -0.71 -6.45
CA ARG A 51 -8.33 -1.62 -5.41
C ARG A 51 -8.58 -3.00 -6.01
N GLU A 52 -8.10 -4.03 -5.36
CA GLU A 52 -8.31 -5.41 -5.78
C GLU A 52 -8.38 -6.34 -4.56
N VAL A 53 -9.09 -7.46 -4.70
CA VAL A 53 -9.12 -8.50 -3.67
C VAL A 53 -8.04 -9.52 -4.00
N VAL A 54 -7.15 -9.78 -3.05
CA VAL A 54 -6.07 -10.77 -3.17
C VAL A 54 -6.20 -11.81 -2.06
N LEU A 55 -5.96 -13.07 -2.40
CA LEU A 55 -6.11 -14.19 -1.45
C LEU A 55 -4.84 -14.43 -0.62
N THR A 56 -3.69 -13.86 -1.00
CA THR A 56 -2.42 -14.07 -0.30
C THR A 56 -1.50 -12.88 -0.51
N MET A 57 -0.86 -12.40 0.57
CA MET A 57 0.26 -11.47 0.47
C MET A 57 1.55 -12.27 0.27
N ARG A 58 2.16 -12.17 -0.92
CA ARG A 58 3.52 -12.68 -1.12
C ARG A 58 4.51 -11.59 -0.71
N ARG A 59 5.33 -11.86 0.30
CA ARG A 59 6.45 -11.00 0.66
C ARG A 59 7.52 -11.15 -0.43
N ILE A 60 7.78 -10.07 -1.16
CA ILE A 60 8.86 -9.96 -2.15
C ILE A 60 10.20 -9.69 -1.49
#